data_AF-S9RXW1-F1
#
_entry.id   AF-S9RXW1-F1
#
_cell.length_a   1.000
_cell.length_b   1.000
_cell.length_c   1.000
_cell.angle_alpha   90.00
_cell.angle_beta   90.00
_cell.angle_gamma   90.00
#
_symmetry.space_group_name_H-M   'P 1'
#
loop_
_entity.id
_entity.type
_entity.pdbx_description
1 polymer ?
#
loop_
_entity_poly.entity_id
_entity_poly.type
_entity_poly.pdbx_seq_one_letter_code
_entity_poly.pdbx_strand_id
1 'polypeptide(L)'
;MTQEPSPQPPDSLEEAIARAGSPMHLLWKPGVPHWSVPVVPPEHAGWAAEQAAWREGVVLKELSHHMWDLFIEGPDALDLLRHVSANDYEHFAIGQAKQFIPVTPRGHIVTDGILMRSGEQSFILSGVPAAQTWVRYHAARSGAAVTLESDPDSSVRRDRPPRLFRLQIQGPRALEVVARAFGGPRAGDEVLPFRGGRAGRSPAARLPSRHGRAGGIRVHRRLGRP
;
A
#
# COMPACT_ATOMS: atom_id res chain seq x y z
N MET A 1 13.44 -21.36 40.05
CA MET A 1 12.78 -21.76 38.79
C MET A 1 13.47 -21.01 37.67
N THR A 2 14.37 -21.67 36.95
CA THR A 2 14.95 -21.15 35.71
C THR A 2 13.86 -21.15 34.64
N GLN A 3 13.50 -19.97 34.12
CA GLN A 3 12.65 -19.90 32.93
C GLN A 3 13.37 -20.61 31.80
N GLU A 4 12.72 -21.59 31.18
CA GLU A 4 13.22 -22.16 29.94
C GLU A 4 13.37 -21.05 28.89
N PRO A 5 14.45 -21.07 28.10
CA PRO A 5 14.63 -20.09 27.04
C PRO A 5 13.46 -20.20 26.06
N SER A 6 12.86 -19.05 25.72
CA SER A 6 11.82 -18.99 24.70
C SER A 6 12.27 -19.72 23.44
N PRO A 7 11.43 -20.58 22.83
CA PRO A 7 11.81 -21.32 21.64
C PRO A 7 12.24 -20.35 20.54
N GLN A 8 13.34 -20.66 19.87
CA GLN A 8 13.83 -19.85 18.75
C GLN A 8 12.76 -19.75 17.66
N PRO A 9 12.61 -18.59 17.00
CA PRO A 9 11.67 -18.45 15.89
C PRO A 9 12.03 -19.45 14.77
N PRO A 10 11.05 -20.01 14.05
CA PRO A 10 11.31 -20.91 12.94
C PRO A 10 12.00 -20.17 11.79
N ASP A 11 12.88 -20.87 11.06
CA ASP A 11 13.65 -20.30 9.95
C ASP A 11 12.81 -20.15 8.67
N SER A 12 11.66 -20.82 8.59
CA SER A 12 10.72 -20.73 7.47
C SER A 12 9.26 -20.95 7.85
N LEU A 13 8.34 -20.56 6.97
CA LEU A 13 6.90 -20.87 7.13
C LEU A 13 6.63 -22.38 7.15
N GLU A 14 7.37 -23.15 6.35
CA GLU A 14 7.24 -24.62 6.31
C GLU A 14 7.57 -25.24 7.67
N GLU A 15 8.71 -24.84 8.25
CA GLU A 15 9.11 -25.30 9.58
C GLU A 15 8.12 -24.84 10.66
N ALA A 16 7.60 -23.62 10.55
CA ALA A 16 6.57 -23.10 11.46
C ALA A 16 5.29 -23.94 11.43
N ILE A 17 4.85 -24.35 10.24
CA ILE A 17 3.67 -25.20 10.04
C ILE A 17 3.93 -26.60 10.60
N ALA A 18 5.09 -27.20 10.29
CA ALA A 18 5.47 -28.52 10.78
C ALA A 18 5.52 -28.53 12.31
N ARG A 19 6.12 -27.51 12.93
CA ARG A 19 6.20 -27.35 14.39
C ARG A 19 4.82 -27.19 15.04
N ALA A 20 3.87 -26.55 14.36
CA ALA A 20 2.50 -26.42 14.83
C ALA A 20 1.62 -27.66 14.54
N GLY A 21 2.10 -28.59 13.71
CA GLY A 21 1.36 -29.77 13.24
C GLY A 21 0.22 -29.49 12.25
N SER A 22 -0.10 -28.22 12.00
CA SER A 22 -1.15 -27.79 11.06
C SER A 22 -1.05 -26.28 10.78
N PRO A 23 -1.29 -25.82 9.53
CA PRO A 23 -1.42 -24.38 9.25
C PRO A 23 -2.53 -23.72 10.07
N MET A 24 -3.60 -24.45 10.39
CA MET A 24 -4.70 -23.93 11.20
C MET A 24 -4.27 -23.69 12.64
N HIS A 25 -3.50 -24.61 13.24
CA HIS A 25 -2.95 -24.42 14.59
C HIS A 25 -1.90 -23.31 14.65
N LEU A 26 -1.17 -23.09 13.55
CA LEU A 26 -0.24 -21.97 13.44
C LEU A 26 -0.99 -20.63 13.45
N LEU A 27 -2.09 -20.52 12.70
CA LEU A 27 -2.84 -19.28 12.49
C LEU A 27 -3.85 -18.97 13.60
N TRP A 28 -4.69 -19.94 13.97
CA TRP A 28 -5.79 -19.76 14.92
C TRP A 28 -5.31 -19.92 16.35
N LYS A 29 -4.78 -18.83 16.91
CA LYS A 29 -4.36 -18.78 18.32
C LYS A 29 -5.31 -17.94 19.17
N PRO A 30 -5.76 -18.43 20.33
CA PRO A 30 -6.58 -17.65 21.25
C PRO A 30 -5.77 -16.48 21.83
N GLY A 31 -6.44 -15.37 22.10
CA GLY A 31 -5.84 -14.22 22.81
C GLY A 31 -4.78 -13.44 22.02
N VAL A 32 -4.68 -13.64 20.71
CA VAL A 32 -3.84 -12.77 19.87
C VAL A 32 -4.36 -11.33 19.92
N PRO A 33 -3.49 -10.33 20.18
CA PRO A 33 -3.89 -8.93 20.13
C PRO A 33 -4.50 -8.61 18.76
N HIS A 34 -5.53 -7.77 18.75
CA HIS A 34 -6.05 -7.26 17.50
C HIS A 34 -4.99 -6.41 16.81
N TRP A 35 -4.96 -6.46 15.48
CA TRP A 35 -4.13 -5.56 14.70
C TRP A 35 -4.70 -4.13 14.80
N SER A 36 -3.83 -3.16 15.07
CA SER A 36 -4.18 -1.74 15.13
C SER A 36 -3.33 -0.93 14.15
N VAL A 37 -3.89 0.18 13.66
CA VAL A 37 -3.16 1.13 12.82
C VAL A 37 -2.07 1.77 13.68
N PRO A 38 -0.78 1.65 13.31
CA PRO A 38 0.28 2.24 14.10
C PRO A 38 0.31 3.77 13.93
N VAL A 39 0.78 4.47 14.96
CA VAL A 39 1.03 5.94 15.01
C VAL A 39 -0.23 6.82 14.97
N VAL A 40 -1.20 6.53 14.11
CA VAL A 40 -2.42 7.34 13.97
C VAL A 40 -3.34 7.10 15.17
N PRO A 41 -3.85 8.14 15.86
CA PRO A 41 -4.82 7.98 16.93
C PRO A 41 -6.07 7.22 16.46
N PRO A 42 -6.67 6.36 17.29
CA PRO A 42 -7.90 5.65 16.92
C PRO A 42 -9.07 6.58 16.59
N GLU A 43 -9.15 7.73 17.27
CA GLU A 43 -10.20 8.73 17.13
C GLU A 43 -9.64 10.14 17.32
N HIS A 44 -10.20 11.11 16.60
CA HIS A 44 -9.94 12.54 16.76
C HIS A 44 -11.16 13.30 17.29
N ALA A 45 -12.35 12.98 16.77
CA ALA A 45 -13.63 13.61 17.15
C ALA A 45 -14.68 12.58 17.62
N GLY A 46 -14.36 11.29 17.51
CA GLY A 46 -15.24 10.16 17.81
C GLY A 46 -15.63 9.42 16.52
N TRP A 47 -15.52 8.09 16.54
CA TRP A 47 -15.64 7.26 15.32
C TRP A 47 -16.97 7.45 14.59
N ALA A 48 -18.07 7.70 15.31
CA ALA A 48 -19.39 7.91 14.73
C ALA A 48 -19.46 9.24 13.95
N ALA A 49 -18.89 10.32 14.50
CA ALA A 49 -18.82 11.61 13.84
C ALA A 49 -17.89 11.57 12.62
N GLU A 50 -16.76 10.87 12.72
CA GLU A 50 -15.82 10.68 11.60
C GLU A 50 -16.42 9.84 10.46
N GLN A 51 -17.22 8.81 10.79
CA GLN A 51 -17.99 8.05 9.80
C GLN A 51 -19.15 8.85 9.21
N ALA A 52 -19.80 9.76 9.93
CA ALA A 52 -20.79 10.65 9.32
C ALA A 52 -20.10 11.64 8.35
N ALA A 53 -18.96 12.20 8.76
CA ALA A 53 -18.23 13.20 8.00
C ALA A 53 -17.79 12.73 6.61
N TRP A 54 -17.42 11.46 6.42
CA TRP A 54 -17.01 10.99 5.08
C TRP A 54 -18.18 10.88 4.08
N ARG A 55 -19.42 10.96 4.57
CA ARG A 55 -20.66 10.72 3.81
C ARG A 55 -21.38 12.04 3.57
N GLU A 56 -21.40 12.88 4.59
CA GLU A 56 -22.16 14.13 4.61
C GLU A 56 -21.27 15.37 4.46
N GLY A 57 -19.96 15.24 4.67
CA GLY A 57 -19.01 16.35 4.65
C GLY A 57 -17.71 16.03 3.92
N VAL A 58 -16.60 16.08 4.65
CA VAL A 58 -15.26 15.78 4.15
C VAL A 58 -14.41 15.21 5.28
N VAL A 59 -13.56 14.24 4.96
CA VAL A 59 -12.56 13.68 5.86
C VAL A 59 -11.19 13.71 5.23
N LEU A 60 -10.16 13.86 6.07
CA LEU A 60 -8.78 13.60 5.74
C LEU A 60 -8.38 12.27 6.39
N LYS A 61 -8.08 11.25 5.58
CA LYS A 61 -7.57 9.96 6.06
C LYS A 61 -6.05 9.95 5.97
N GLU A 62 -5.40 9.68 7.09
CA GLU A 62 -3.96 9.46 7.19
C GLU A 62 -3.67 7.97 6.95
N LEU A 63 -3.04 7.64 5.82
CA LEU A 63 -2.78 6.27 5.38
C LEU A 63 -1.28 5.94 5.28
N SER A 64 -0.41 6.82 5.77
CA SER A 64 1.05 6.68 5.64
C SER A 64 1.65 5.58 6.50
N HIS A 65 0.96 5.19 7.58
CA HIS A 65 1.59 4.42 8.64
C HIS A 65 1.30 2.92 8.63
N HIS A 66 0.24 2.46 7.96
CA HIS A 66 -0.26 1.08 8.07
C HIS A 66 -0.03 0.22 6.82
N MET A 67 0.58 0.78 5.77
CA MET A 67 0.84 0.06 4.53
C MET A 67 2.32 -0.25 4.42
N TRP A 68 2.63 -1.44 3.93
CA TRP A 68 3.98 -1.81 3.53
C TRP A 68 4.18 -1.45 2.05
N ASP A 69 5.32 -0.85 1.73
CA ASP A 69 5.68 -0.48 0.36
C ASP A 69 6.82 -1.33 -0.19
N LEU A 70 6.67 -1.76 -1.43
CA LEU A 70 7.74 -2.32 -2.24
C LEU A 70 7.93 -1.44 -3.47
N PHE A 71 9.12 -0.85 -3.56
CA PHE A 71 9.58 -0.17 -4.76
C PHE A 71 10.23 -1.22 -5.66
N ILE A 72 9.74 -1.31 -6.90
CA ILE A 72 10.13 -2.30 -7.90
C ILE A 72 10.66 -1.54 -9.10
N GLU A 73 11.94 -1.68 -9.39
CA GLU A 73 12.60 -0.96 -10.48
C GLU A 73 13.41 -1.92 -11.36
N GLY A 74 13.37 -1.76 -12.67
CA GLY A 74 14.22 -2.54 -13.59
C GLY A 74 13.50 -2.99 -14.87
N PRO A 75 14.25 -3.41 -15.89
CA PRO A 75 13.71 -3.79 -17.20
C PRO A 75 12.69 -4.94 -17.12
N ASP A 76 12.88 -5.91 -16.22
CA ASP A 76 12.01 -7.08 -16.11
C ASP A 76 10.85 -6.88 -15.12
N ALA A 77 10.70 -5.68 -14.54
CA ALA A 77 9.74 -5.42 -13.49
C ALA A 77 8.29 -5.68 -13.94
N LEU A 78 7.94 -5.25 -15.15
CA LEU A 78 6.59 -5.44 -15.69
C LEU A 78 6.29 -6.92 -15.95
N ASP A 79 7.24 -7.67 -16.51
CA ASP A 79 7.05 -9.08 -16.84
C ASP A 79 7.03 -9.95 -15.58
N LEU A 80 7.83 -9.62 -14.56
CA LEU A 80 7.70 -10.21 -13.24
C LEU A 80 6.29 -9.99 -12.67
N LEU A 81 5.78 -8.75 -12.70
CA LEU A 81 4.45 -8.42 -12.17
C LEU A 81 3.32 -9.14 -12.92
N ARG A 82 3.42 -9.23 -14.26
CA ARG A 82 2.53 -10.02 -15.12
C ARG A 82 2.55 -11.49 -14.79
N HIS A 83 3.73 -12.06 -14.54
CA HIS A 83 3.88 -13.49 -14.24
C HIS A 83 3.20 -13.91 -12.94
N VAL A 84 3.18 -13.02 -11.94
CA VAL A 84 2.75 -13.38 -10.57
C VAL A 84 1.32 -12.94 -10.22
N SER A 85 0.59 -12.33 -11.16
CA SER A 85 -0.74 -11.77 -10.90
C SER A 85 -1.74 -12.02 -12.03
N ALA A 86 -3.02 -11.91 -11.69
CA ALA A 86 -4.12 -12.07 -12.65
C ALA A 86 -4.45 -10.77 -13.42
N ASN A 87 -3.66 -9.71 -13.23
CA ASN A 87 -3.95 -8.40 -13.79
C ASN A 87 -3.63 -8.31 -15.29
N ASP A 88 -4.45 -7.56 -16.02
CA ASP A 88 -4.10 -7.08 -17.35
C ASP A 88 -3.27 -5.78 -17.28
N TYR A 89 -2.19 -5.77 -18.06
CA TYR A 89 -1.18 -4.71 -18.15
C TYR A 89 -1.08 -4.07 -19.54
N GLU A 90 -1.88 -4.48 -20.53
CA GLU A 90 -1.84 -3.92 -21.90
C GLU A 90 -2.03 -2.41 -21.91
N HIS A 91 -2.96 -1.91 -21.10
CA HIS A 91 -3.26 -0.49 -20.96
C HIS A 91 -2.90 0.05 -19.57
N PHE A 92 -1.65 -0.17 -19.13
CA PHE A 92 -1.15 0.35 -17.85
C PHE A 92 -0.17 1.51 -18.05
N ALA A 93 -0.68 2.73 -18.23
CA ALA A 93 0.12 3.92 -18.45
C ALA A 93 0.81 4.42 -17.17
N ILE A 94 1.91 5.18 -17.34
CA ILE A 94 2.59 5.86 -16.23
C ILE A 94 1.60 6.80 -15.51
N GLY A 95 1.68 6.80 -14.19
CA GLY A 95 0.78 7.51 -13.30
C GLY A 95 -0.49 6.74 -12.99
N GLN A 96 -0.78 5.61 -13.64
CA GLN A 96 -1.94 4.80 -13.29
C GLN A 96 -1.67 3.90 -12.09
N ALA A 97 -2.75 3.53 -11.41
CA ALA A 97 -2.73 2.50 -10.39
C ALA A 97 -3.80 1.44 -10.67
N LYS A 98 -3.52 0.19 -10.28
CA LYS A 98 -4.42 -0.96 -10.35
C LYS A 98 -4.45 -1.66 -8.99
N GLN A 99 -5.57 -2.33 -8.70
CA GLN A 99 -5.58 -3.31 -7.60
C GLN A 99 -4.85 -4.56 -8.09
N PHE A 100 -3.69 -4.82 -7.51
CA PHE A 100 -2.83 -5.96 -7.80
C PHE A 100 -3.37 -7.20 -7.12
N ILE A 101 -3.53 -8.28 -7.88
CA ILE A 101 -4.16 -9.53 -7.43
C ILE A 101 -3.18 -10.67 -7.70
N PRO A 102 -2.24 -10.95 -6.78
CA PRO A 102 -1.33 -12.08 -6.90
C PRO A 102 -2.09 -13.40 -6.74
N VAL A 103 -1.75 -14.36 -7.60
CA VAL A 103 -2.38 -15.69 -7.60
C VAL A 103 -1.33 -16.79 -7.55
N THR A 104 -1.68 -17.88 -6.90
CA THR A 104 -0.89 -19.11 -6.91
C THR A 104 -0.95 -19.79 -8.29
N PRO A 105 -0.05 -20.74 -8.61
CA PRO A 105 -0.15 -21.53 -9.85
C PRO A 105 -1.47 -22.30 -10.01
N ARG A 106 -2.22 -22.51 -8.92
CA ARG A 106 -3.55 -23.14 -8.93
C ARG A 106 -4.70 -22.15 -9.11
N GLY A 107 -4.41 -20.87 -9.31
CA GLY A 107 -5.42 -19.81 -9.48
C GLY A 107 -6.02 -19.28 -8.18
N HIS A 108 -5.59 -19.75 -7.01
CA HIS A 108 -6.04 -19.18 -5.73
C HIS A 108 -5.42 -17.79 -5.50
N ILE A 109 -6.24 -16.86 -5.02
CA ILE A 109 -5.78 -15.52 -4.61
C ILE A 109 -4.85 -15.66 -3.39
N VAL A 110 -3.68 -15.05 -3.47
CA VAL A 110 -2.74 -14.96 -2.33
C VAL A 110 -3.19 -13.83 -1.40
N THR A 111 -3.40 -12.64 -1.97
CA THR A 111 -3.85 -11.42 -1.27
C THR A 111 -4.16 -10.33 -2.32
N ASP A 112 -4.09 -9.05 -1.95
CA ASP A 112 -4.15 -7.91 -2.85
C ASP A 112 -3.22 -6.75 -2.43
N GLY A 113 -3.13 -5.74 -3.29
CA GLY A 113 -2.47 -4.48 -3.00
C GLY A 113 -2.79 -3.43 -4.06
N ILE A 114 -2.26 -2.22 -3.90
CA ILE A 114 -2.35 -1.17 -4.91
C ILE A 114 -0.99 -1.06 -5.59
N LEU A 115 -0.96 -1.36 -6.90
CA LEU A 115 0.21 -1.23 -7.74
C LEU A 115 0.11 0.05 -8.56
N MET A 116 1.05 0.96 -8.37
CA MET A 116 1.16 2.20 -9.14
C MET A 116 2.34 2.10 -10.11
N ARG A 117 2.13 2.41 -11.39
CA ARG A 117 3.22 2.60 -12.36
C ARG A 117 3.76 4.01 -12.21
N SER A 118 4.91 4.16 -11.56
CA SER A 118 5.53 5.46 -11.27
C SER A 118 6.48 5.94 -12.36
N GLY A 119 6.94 5.05 -13.25
CA GLY A 119 7.80 5.34 -14.39
C GLY A 119 7.76 4.22 -15.43
N GLU A 120 8.59 4.30 -16.47
CA GLU A 120 8.61 3.30 -17.54
C GLU A 120 8.89 1.89 -17.01
N GLN A 121 9.88 1.80 -16.12
CA GLN A 121 10.37 0.57 -15.48
C GLN A 121 10.31 0.66 -13.95
N SER A 122 9.36 1.46 -13.42
CA SER A 122 9.26 1.72 -11.98
C SER A 122 7.82 1.55 -11.51
N PHE A 123 7.67 0.78 -10.44
CA PHE A 123 6.39 0.47 -9.82
C PHE A 123 6.48 0.58 -8.30
N ILE A 124 5.34 0.89 -7.68
CA ILE A 124 5.20 0.94 -6.23
C ILE A 124 4.02 0.06 -5.87
N LEU A 125 4.29 -1.02 -5.13
CA LEU A 125 3.27 -1.93 -4.60
C LEU A 125 3.05 -1.63 -3.11
N SER A 126 1.87 -1.13 -2.79
CA SER A 126 1.45 -0.76 -1.44
C SER A 126 0.33 -1.66 -0.97
N GLY A 127 0.44 -2.25 0.21
CA GLY A 127 -0.58 -3.18 0.71
C GLY A 127 -0.14 -3.94 1.95
N VAL A 128 -0.85 -5.03 2.23
CA VAL A 128 -0.45 -5.98 3.29
C VAL A 128 0.81 -6.75 2.87
N PRO A 129 1.73 -7.08 3.80
CA PRO A 129 3.09 -7.55 3.49
C PRO A 129 3.19 -8.81 2.61
N ALA A 130 2.12 -9.61 2.56
CA ALA A 130 2.06 -10.83 1.77
C ALA A 130 2.24 -10.57 0.27
N ALA A 131 1.71 -9.48 -0.28
CA ALA A 131 1.82 -9.16 -1.70
C ALA A 131 3.27 -8.85 -2.12
N GLN A 132 3.98 -8.08 -1.28
CA GLN A 132 5.38 -7.71 -1.47
C GLN A 132 6.29 -8.94 -1.29
N THR A 133 5.98 -9.78 -0.29
CA THR A 133 6.72 -11.03 -0.05
C THR A 133 6.59 -11.98 -1.25
N TRP A 134 5.41 -12.07 -1.86
CA TRP A 134 5.18 -12.85 -3.08
C TRP A 134 6.04 -12.37 -4.25
N VAL A 135 6.04 -11.08 -4.55
CA VAL A 135 6.86 -10.50 -5.62
C VAL A 135 8.35 -10.73 -5.36
N ARG A 136 8.82 -10.49 -4.12
CA ARG A 136 10.23 -10.71 -3.73
C ARG A 136 10.65 -12.18 -3.90
N TYR A 137 9.78 -13.12 -3.51
CA TYR A 137 10.02 -14.55 -3.65
C TYR A 137 10.23 -14.96 -5.12
N HIS A 138 9.39 -14.45 -6.03
CA HIS A 138 9.48 -14.76 -7.46
C HIS A 138 10.64 -14.05 -8.15
N ALA A 139 10.95 -12.81 -7.76
CA ALA A 139 12.14 -12.11 -8.25
C ALA A 139 13.43 -12.88 -7.92
N ALA A 140 13.56 -13.32 -6.66
CA ALA A 140 14.74 -14.08 -6.20
C ALA A 140 14.94 -15.42 -6.91
N ARG A 141 13.88 -16.01 -7.50
CA ARG A 141 13.94 -17.30 -8.20
C ARG A 141 13.98 -17.20 -9.72
N SER A 142 13.55 -16.08 -10.29
CA SER A 142 13.48 -15.92 -11.75
C SER A 142 14.80 -15.43 -12.36
N GLY A 143 15.68 -14.83 -11.57
CA GLY A 143 16.87 -14.15 -12.10
C GLY A 143 16.53 -12.85 -12.84
N ALA A 144 15.30 -12.33 -12.67
CA ALA A 144 14.85 -11.09 -13.29
C ALA A 144 15.76 -9.92 -12.91
N ALA A 145 16.10 -9.09 -13.89
CA ALA A 145 16.86 -7.86 -13.70
C ALA A 145 15.97 -6.79 -13.04
N VAL A 146 15.75 -6.94 -11.73
CA VAL A 146 14.94 -6.05 -10.90
C VAL A 146 15.65 -5.69 -9.60
N THR A 147 15.50 -4.44 -9.17
CA THR A 147 15.87 -3.95 -7.85
C THR A 147 14.61 -3.79 -7.00
N LEU A 148 14.64 -4.35 -5.79
CA LEU A 148 13.52 -4.35 -4.87
C LEU A 148 13.92 -3.65 -3.56
N GLU A 149 13.22 -2.58 -3.20
CA GLU A 149 13.42 -1.89 -1.93
C GLU A 149 12.13 -1.91 -1.11
N SER A 150 12.19 -2.37 0.14
CA SER A 150 11.05 -2.41 1.05
C SER A 150 11.06 -1.24 2.02
N ASP A 151 9.90 -0.60 2.20
CA ASP A 151 9.64 0.34 3.29
C ASP A 151 8.44 -0.20 4.09
N PRO A 152 8.67 -0.89 5.21
CA PRO A 152 7.60 -1.53 5.95
C PRO A 152 6.73 -0.49 6.69
N ASP A 153 5.56 -0.95 7.14
CA ASP A 153 4.66 -0.12 7.93
C ASP A 153 5.29 0.29 9.27
N SER A 154 4.69 1.26 9.96
CA SER A 154 5.31 1.89 11.13
C SER A 154 5.32 1.01 12.39
N SER A 155 4.67 -0.15 12.39
CA SER A 155 4.81 -1.14 13.46
C SER A 155 6.18 -1.85 13.40
N VAL A 156 6.76 -1.94 12.21
CA VAL A 156 8.08 -2.53 11.94
C VAL A 156 9.14 -1.44 11.73
N ARG A 157 8.88 -0.43 10.89
CA ARG A 157 9.75 0.73 10.69
C ARG A 157 9.64 1.69 11.88
N ARG A 158 10.64 1.67 12.78
CA ARG A 158 10.68 2.47 14.01
C ARG A 158 11.78 3.54 14.04
N ASP A 159 12.67 3.51 13.07
CA ASP A 159 13.91 4.29 13.01
C ASP A 159 13.79 5.60 12.20
N ARG A 160 12.77 5.72 11.34
CA ARG A 160 12.61 6.84 10.40
C ARG A 160 11.15 7.06 10.02
N PRO A 161 10.75 8.25 9.52
CA PRO A 161 9.39 8.48 8.99
C PRO A 161 9.10 7.66 7.73
N PRO A 162 7.81 7.49 7.35
CA PRO A 162 7.45 6.82 6.09
C PRO A 162 8.12 7.48 4.88
N ARG A 163 8.61 6.68 3.93
CA ARG A 163 9.16 7.21 2.67
C ARG A 163 8.09 7.90 1.83
N LEU A 164 6.86 7.38 1.88
CA LEU A 164 5.69 7.94 1.23
C LEU A 164 4.64 8.32 2.26
N PHE A 165 4.27 9.60 2.26
CA PHE A 165 3.06 10.04 2.97
C PHE A 165 1.86 9.86 2.06
N ARG A 166 0.82 9.18 2.55
CA ARG A 166 -0.45 8.92 1.87
C ARG A 166 -1.59 9.57 2.61
N LEU A 167 -2.16 10.59 1.98
CA LEU A 167 -3.35 11.25 2.48
C LEU A 167 -4.52 10.98 1.54
N GLN A 168 -5.70 10.76 2.07
CA GLN A 168 -6.93 10.74 1.27
C GLN A 168 -7.89 11.82 1.73
N ILE A 169 -8.34 12.67 0.82
CA ILE A 169 -9.45 13.59 1.06
C ILE A 169 -10.69 12.95 0.44
N GLN A 170 -11.70 12.65 1.26
CA GLN A 170 -12.90 11.89 0.87
C GLN A 170 -14.18 12.60 1.34
N GLY A 171 -15.29 12.33 0.66
CA GLY A 171 -16.61 12.87 0.97
C GLY A 171 -17.13 13.87 -0.07
N PRO A 172 -18.42 14.23 -0.02
CA PRO A 172 -19.06 15.08 -1.02
C PRO A 172 -18.39 16.46 -1.18
N ARG A 173 -17.71 16.96 -0.14
CA ARG A 173 -17.00 18.25 -0.18
C ARG A 173 -15.50 18.14 -0.47
N ALA A 174 -15.00 16.95 -0.83
CA ALA A 174 -13.57 16.72 -1.03
C ALA A 174 -12.96 17.60 -2.13
N LEU A 175 -13.64 17.71 -3.29
CA LEU A 175 -13.14 18.51 -4.42
C LEU A 175 -13.12 20.01 -4.11
N GLU A 176 -14.11 20.51 -3.36
CA GLU A 176 -14.15 21.90 -2.88
C GLU A 176 -12.91 22.21 -2.03
N VAL A 177 -12.61 21.35 -1.05
CA VAL A 177 -11.44 21.49 -0.16
C VAL A 177 -10.14 21.45 -0.97
N VAL A 178 -10.03 20.51 -1.91
CA VAL A 178 -8.85 20.38 -2.77
C VAL A 178 -8.65 21.63 -3.63
N ALA A 179 -9.70 22.12 -4.30
CA ALA A 179 -9.62 23.33 -5.14
C ALA A 179 -9.16 24.55 -4.31
N ARG A 180 -9.74 24.73 -3.11
CA ARG A 180 -9.34 25.81 -2.19
C ARG A 180 -7.89 25.67 -1.74
N ALA A 181 -7.46 24.48 -1.36
CA ALA A 181 -6.09 24.22 -0.91
C ALA A 181 -5.03 24.46 -2.00
N PHE A 182 -5.43 24.39 -3.28
CA PHE A 182 -4.52 24.51 -4.41
C PHE A 182 -4.70 25.78 -5.24
N GLY A 183 -5.52 26.73 -4.79
CA GLY A 183 -5.66 28.06 -5.42
C GLY A 183 -6.53 28.07 -6.69
N GLY A 184 -7.43 27.11 -6.87
CA GLY A 184 -8.40 27.09 -7.97
C GLY A 184 -8.76 25.67 -8.45
N PRO A 185 -9.74 25.56 -9.37
CA PRO A 185 -10.07 24.31 -10.05
C PRO A 185 -8.86 23.73 -10.79
N ARG A 186 -8.82 22.40 -10.99
CA ARG A 186 -7.68 21.74 -11.63
C ARG A 186 -8.11 20.96 -12.86
N ALA A 187 -7.31 21.03 -13.93
CA ALA A 187 -7.50 20.17 -15.08
C ALA A 187 -7.47 18.68 -14.66
N GLY A 188 -8.55 17.94 -14.93
CA GLY A 188 -8.76 16.57 -14.43
C GLY A 188 -9.97 16.41 -13.47
N ASP A 189 -10.75 17.48 -13.26
CA ASP A 189 -12.00 17.47 -12.48
C ASP A 189 -13.14 16.67 -13.17
N GLU A 190 -12.96 16.20 -14.40
CA GLU A 190 -13.83 15.22 -15.08
C GLU A 190 -13.58 13.78 -14.58
N VAL A 191 -14.62 12.94 -14.63
CA VAL A 191 -14.59 11.53 -14.17
C VAL A 191 -13.66 10.70 -15.05
N LEU A 192 -12.36 10.66 -14.72
CA LEU A 192 -11.35 9.83 -15.38
C LEU A 192 -10.73 8.81 -14.40
N PRO A 193 -10.45 7.57 -14.83
CA PRO A 193 -9.92 6.50 -13.98
C PRO A 193 -8.51 6.85 -13.47
N PHE A 194 -8.23 6.46 -12.22
CA PHE A 194 -6.93 6.46 -11.52
C PHE A 194 -5.74 7.04 -12.31
N ARG A 195 -5.63 8.38 -12.41
CA ARG A 195 -4.45 9.05 -12.95
C ARG A 195 -3.71 9.84 -11.88
N GLY A 196 -2.41 9.56 -11.81
CA GLY A 196 -1.35 10.28 -11.11
C GLY A 196 -1.11 11.65 -11.74
N GLY A 197 -1.48 12.74 -11.08
CA GLY A 197 -1.05 14.09 -11.48
C GLY A 197 0.32 14.49 -10.91
N ARG A 198 0.86 15.65 -11.27
CA ARG A 198 1.84 16.36 -10.42
C ARG A 198 1.18 17.63 -9.91
N ALA A 199 1.35 17.93 -8.62
CA ALA A 199 0.68 19.04 -7.96
C ALA A 199 1.67 20.04 -7.33
N GLY A 200 1.82 21.24 -7.93
CA GLY A 200 2.35 22.45 -7.28
C GLY A 200 3.82 22.83 -7.54
N ARG A 201 4.14 24.10 -7.30
CA ARG A 201 5.43 24.80 -7.56
C ARG A 201 6.52 24.60 -6.48
N SER A 202 6.45 23.54 -5.68
CA SER A 202 7.40 23.27 -4.59
C SER A 202 8.28 22.06 -4.95
N PRO A 203 9.56 21.97 -4.52
CA PRO A 203 10.51 20.98 -5.06
C PRO A 203 10.18 19.51 -4.71
N ALA A 204 9.13 19.26 -3.91
CA ALA A 204 8.66 17.92 -3.58
C ALA A 204 7.62 17.41 -4.60
N ALA A 205 7.93 16.30 -5.28
CA ALA A 205 7.00 15.60 -6.17
C ALA A 205 5.80 15.05 -5.38
N ARG A 206 4.58 15.46 -5.77
CA ARG A 206 3.30 14.94 -5.27
C ARG A 206 2.60 14.16 -6.38
N LEU A 207 2.16 12.93 -6.10
CA LEU A 207 1.40 12.08 -7.02
C LEU A 207 -0.04 11.90 -6.46
N PRO A 208 -1.02 12.74 -6.85
CA PRO A 208 -2.43 12.54 -6.58
C PRO A 208 -2.99 11.41 -7.46
N SER A 209 -3.73 10.49 -6.88
CA SER A 209 -4.46 9.40 -7.53
C SER A 209 -5.91 9.45 -7.03
N ARG A 210 -6.90 9.41 -7.93
CA ARG A 210 -8.32 9.49 -7.53
C ARG A 210 -8.79 8.16 -6.91
N HIS A 211 -9.64 8.19 -5.88
CA HIS A 211 -10.11 6.99 -5.16
C HIS A 211 -11.49 7.21 -4.52
N GLY A 212 -12.32 6.16 -4.42
CA GLY A 212 -13.52 6.10 -3.56
C GLY A 212 -14.88 6.31 -4.25
N ARG A 213 -15.96 5.78 -3.64
CA ARG A 213 -17.34 6.21 -3.92
C ARG A 213 -17.49 7.63 -3.37
N ALA A 214 -18.01 8.57 -4.16
CA ALA A 214 -18.13 10.01 -3.85
C ALA A 214 -16.88 10.90 -4.06
N GLY A 215 -15.93 10.51 -4.93
CA GLY A 215 -15.06 11.50 -5.60
C GLY A 215 -13.77 11.95 -4.90
N GLY A 216 -13.21 11.17 -3.98
CA GLY A 216 -12.00 11.55 -3.26
C GLY A 216 -10.67 11.45 -4.03
N ILE A 217 -9.63 12.05 -3.44
CA ILE A 217 -8.27 12.12 -3.99
C ILE A 217 -7.28 11.59 -2.95
N ARG A 218 -6.43 10.64 -3.35
CA ARG A 218 -5.27 10.14 -2.59
C ARG A 218 -4.01 10.86 -3.05
N VAL A 219 -3.30 11.56 -2.18
CA VAL A 219 -2.03 12.22 -2.49
C VAL A 219 -0.87 11.42 -1.89
N HIS A 220 0.10 11.05 -2.73
CA HIS A 220 1.40 10.55 -2.27
C HIS A 220 2.41 11.69 -2.27
N ARG A 221 3.14 11.88 -1.17
CA ARG A 221 4.30 12.78 -1.09
C ARG A 221 5.54 11.96 -0.76
N ARG A 222 6.55 12.02 -1.62
CA ARG A 222 7.89 11.50 -1.33
C ARG A 222 8.71 12.61 -0.70
N LEU A 223 9.37 12.33 0.43
CA LEU A 223 10.45 13.19 0.90
C LEU A 223 11.64 12.99 -0.04
N GLY A 224 12.19 14.06 -0.61
CA GLY A 224 13.43 13.98 -1.37
C GLY A 224 14.52 13.36 -0.51
N ARG A 225 15.48 12.65 -1.12
CA ARG A 225 16.74 12.40 -0.43
C ARG A 225 17.37 13.77 -0.11
N PRO A 226 17.98 13.95 1.08
CA PRO A 226 18.77 15.14 1.36
C PRO A 226 19.85 15.34 0.29
#